data_AF-A0A3S9I2C4-F1
#
_entry.id   AF-A0A3S9I2C4-F1
#
_cell.length_a   1.000
_cell.length_b   1.000
_cell.length_c   1.000
_cell.angle_alpha   90.00
_cell.angle_beta   90.00
_cell.angle_gamma   90.00
#
_symmetry.space_group_name_H-M   'P 1'
#
loop_
_entity.id
_entity.type
_entity.pdbx_description
1 polymer ?
#
loop_
_entity_poly.entity_id
_entity_poly.type
_entity_poly.pdbx_seq_one_letter_code
_entity_poly.pdbx_strand_id
1 'polypeptide(L)'
;MVDTGFVDGMTPYLRASLGAHGERVLDSEGVPVVSGPAEVGRRMLRATHRRGDERGREALAEAVADAVAEPGNEDALGALRQLIRRALSKDPGLESELAALLPHRTASVVVASGERSIAAGGNIGVAITGDGHGPVRP
;
A
#
# COMPACT_ATOMS: atom_id res chain seq x y z
N MET A 1 16.57 9.89 2.42
CA MET A 1 15.69 9.98 1.24
C MET A 1 14.69 8.85 1.40
N VAL A 2 13.40 9.15 1.47
CA VAL A 2 12.36 8.12 1.67
C VAL A 2 12.41 7.15 0.48
N ASP A 3 12.52 5.86 0.76
CA ASP A 3 12.54 4.82 -0.27
C ASP A 3 11.26 4.87 -1.11
N THR A 4 11.40 4.93 -2.43
CA THR A 4 10.25 5.03 -3.33
C THR A 4 9.38 3.78 -3.27
N GLY A 5 9.99 2.61 -3.10
CA GLY A 5 9.30 1.34 -2.92
C GLY A 5 8.50 1.24 -1.62
N PHE A 6 8.91 1.95 -0.56
CA PHE A 6 8.17 2.01 0.70
C PHE A 6 6.80 2.68 0.52
N VAL A 7 6.76 3.86 -0.11
CA VAL A 7 5.50 4.57 -0.37
C VAL A 7 4.63 3.82 -1.36
N ASP A 8 5.22 3.23 -2.40
CA ASP A 8 4.48 2.42 -3.36
C ASP A 8 3.90 1.15 -2.72
N GLY A 9 4.59 0.58 -1.73
CA GLY A 9 4.09 -0.53 -0.92
C GLY A 9 2.87 -0.21 -0.05
N MET A 10 2.61 1.07 0.24
CA MET A 10 1.43 1.52 0.99
C MET A 10 0.18 1.62 0.10
N THR A 11 0.34 1.82 -1.21
CA THR A 11 -0.74 2.02 -2.19
C THR A 11 -1.97 1.10 -2.05
N PRO A 12 -1.82 -0.24 -1.95
CA PRO A 12 -2.98 -1.13 -1.81
C PRO A 12 -3.77 -0.90 -0.51
N TYR A 13 -3.09 -0.53 0.58
CA TYR A 13 -3.72 -0.23 1.86
C TYR A 13 -4.44 1.12 1.81
N LEU A 14 -3.82 2.12 1.17
CA LEU A 14 -4.43 3.43 0.96
C LEU A 14 -5.73 3.29 0.15
N ARG A 15 -5.72 2.58 -0.99
CA ARG A 15 -6.94 2.33 -1.78
C ARG A 15 -8.01 1.59 -0.99
N ALA A 16 -7.63 0.51 -0.30
CA ALA A 16 -8.58 -0.24 0.50
C ALA A 16 -9.25 0.64 1.57
N SER A 17 -8.47 1.52 2.19
CA SER A 17 -8.96 2.46 3.20
C SER A 17 -9.90 3.51 2.61
N LEU A 18 -9.54 4.11 1.48
CA LEU A 18 -10.37 5.10 0.79
C LEU A 18 -11.69 4.48 0.33
N GLY A 19 -11.66 3.25 -0.21
CA GLY A 19 -12.88 2.54 -0.63
C GLY A 19 -13.78 2.12 0.54
N ALA A 20 -13.21 1.77 1.69
CA ALA A 20 -13.99 1.33 2.86
C ALA A 20 -14.54 2.50 3.70
N HIS A 21 -13.80 3.60 3.80
CA HIS A 21 -14.12 4.72 4.70
C HIS A 21 -14.48 6.01 3.99
N GLY A 22 -14.17 6.16 2.71
CA GLY A 22 -14.31 7.42 1.97
C GLY A 22 -13.53 8.54 2.65
N GLU A 23 -14.10 9.75 2.63
CA GLU A 23 -13.53 10.93 3.29
C GLU A 23 -13.44 10.81 4.81
N ARG A 24 -14.26 9.95 5.43
CA ARG A 24 -14.28 9.71 6.89
C ARG A 24 -13.06 8.95 7.39
N VAL A 25 -12.12 8.62 6.51
CA VAL A 25 -10.88 7.92 6.86
C VAL A 25 -10.07 8.65 7.94
N LEU A 26 -10.19 9.98 8.03
CA LEU A 26 -9.50 10.81 9.03
C LEU A 26 -10.30 10.98 10.35
N ASP A 27 -11.60 10.67 10.40
CA ASP A 27 -12.50 10.95 11.54
C ASP A 27 -12.14 10.17 12.82
N SER A 28 -11.78 10.82 13.93
CA SER A 28 -11.41 10.11 15.18
C SER A 28 -12.43 9.05 15.63
N GLU A 29 -13.72 9.23 15.30
CA GLU A 29 -14.83 8.40 15.76
C GLU A 29 -15.14 7.26 14.79
N GLY A 30 -14.69 6.05 15.13
CA GLY A 30 -15.08 4.82 14.43
C GLY A 30 -14.59 3.58 15.15
N VAL A 31 -15.49 2.61 15.36
CA VAL A 31 -15.15 1.32 15.97
C VAL A 31 -14.21 0.57 15.00
N PRO A 32 -13.06 0.03 15.44
CA PRO A 32 -12.22 -0.78 14.58
C PRO A 32 -12.99 -2.04 14.18
N VAL A 33 -13.46 -2.10 12.94
CA VAL A 33 -14.13 -3.28 12.38
C VAL A 33 -13.10 -4.06 11.58
N VAL A 34 -12.90 -5.33 11.93
CA VAL A 34 -12.03 -6.35 11.29
C VAL A 34 -10.62 -5.88 10.88
N SER A 35 -9.58 -6.46 11.49
CA SER A 35 -8.21 -6.31 11.00
C SER A 35 -8.13 -6.65 9.50
N GLY A 36 -7.74 -5.67 8.69
CA GLY A 36 -7.67 -5.82 7.24
C GLY A 36 -6.93 -4.66 6.58
N PRO A 37 -6.69 -4.76 5.25
CA PRO A 37 -5.90 -3.76 4.53
C PRO A 37 -6.44 -2.33 4.63
N ALA A 38 -7.78 -2.18 4.72
CA ALA A 38 -8.43 -0.88 4.87
C ALA A 38 -8.10 -0.21 6.22
N GLU A 39 -8.16 -0.96 7.32
CA GLU A 39 -7.85 -0.44 8.65
C GLU A 39 -6.34 -0.13 8.80
N VAL A 40 -5.46 -0.89 8.12
CA VAL A 40 -4.04 -0.55 8.01
C VAL A 40 -3.86 0.80 7.32
N GLY A 41 -4.48 1.01 6.14
CA GLY A 41 -4.39 2.27 5.42
C GLY A 41 -4.98 3.44 6.21
N ARG A 42 -6.09 3.22 6.93
CA ARG A 42 -6.72 4.22 7.80
C ARG A 42 -5.78 4.68 8.90
N ARG A 43 -5.06 3.76 9.55
CA ARG A 43 -4.06 4.09 10.58
C ARG A 43 -2.89 4.88 10.00
N MET A 44 -2.44 4.54 8.79
CA MET A 44 -1.35 5.29 8.12
C MET A 44 -1.76 6.73 7.83
N LEU A 45 -2.95 6.93 7.27
CA LEU A 45 -3.48 8.27 6.97
C LEU A 45 -3.65 9.09 8.24
N ARG A 46 -4.13 8.49 9.33
CA ARG A 46 -4.24 9.15 10.63
C ARG A 46 -2.91 9.50 11.26
N ALA A 47 -1.93 8.58 11.21
CA ALA A 47 -0.59 8.85 11.72
C ALA A 47 0.03 10.05 10.97
N THR A 48 -0.15 10.09 9.64
CA THR A 48 0.30 11.18 8.77
C THR A 48 -0.41 12.49 9.12
N HIS A 49 -1.74 12.47 9.24
CA HIS A 49 -2.54 13.63 9.64
C HIS A 49 -2.12 14.16 11.02
N ARG A 50 -2.02 13.28 12.02
CA ARG A 50 -1.67 13.65 13.40
C ARG A 50 -0.30 14.31 13.49
N ARG A 51 0.69 13.81 12.74
CA ARG A 51 2.07 14.34 12.73
C ARG A 51 2.29 15.53 11.80
N GLY A 52 1.37 15.77 10.87
CA GLY A 52 1.41 16.93 9.97
C GLY A 52 1.24 18.26 10.71
N ASP A 53 1.83 19.32 10.14
CA ASP A 53 1.49 20.71 10.44
C ASP A 53 0.10 21.05 9.89
N GLU A 54 -0.45 22.20 10.27
CA GLU A 54 -1.82 22.62 9.86
C GLU A 54 -2.02 22.57 8.34
N ARG A 55 -1.07 23.16 7.58
CA ARG A 55 -1.08 23.11 6.11
C ARG A 55 -0.97 21.69 5.56
N GLY A 56 -0.16 20.84 6.18
CA GLY A 56 -0.01 19.44 5.77
C GLY A 56 -1.27 18.62 6.03
N ARG A 57 -2.00 18.93 7.10
CA ARG A 57 -3.28 18.30 7.45
C ARG A 57 -4.38 18.68 6.44
N GLU A 58 -4.48 19.96 6.10
CA GLU A 58 -5.41 20.46 5.09
C GLU A 58 -5.14 19.83 3.72
N ALA A 59 -3.87 19.87 3.27
CA ALA A 59 -3.48 19.27 1.99
C ALA A 59 -3.73 17.76 1.95
N LEU A 60 -3.54 17.06 3.07
CA LEU A 60 -3.85 15.63 3.18
C LEU A 60 -5.35 15.37 3.09
N ALA A 61 -6.18 16.19 3.74
CA ALA A 61 -7.64 16.06 3.67
C ALA A 61 -8.17 16.31 2.25
N GLU A 62 -7.65 17.32 1.55
CA GLU A 62 -7.96 17.62 0.15
C GLU A 62 -7.59 16.44 -0.76
N ALA A 63 -6.35 15.93 -0.67
CA ALA A 63 -5.93 14.80 -1.48
C ALA A 63 -6.70 13.50 -1.19
N VAL A 64 -7.19 13.33 0.05
CA VAL A 64 -8.12 12.23 0.38
C VAL A 64 -9.46 12.44 -0.30
N ALA A 65 -10.02 13.64 -0.27
CA ALA A 65 -11.29 13.95 -0.94
C ALA A 65 -11.19 13.73 -2.46
N ASP A 66 -10.11 14.20 -3.10
CA ASP A 66 -9.87 13.99 -4.53
C ASP A 66 -9.79 12.49 -4.88
N ALA A 67 -9.03 11.72 -4.11
CA ALA A 67 -8.87 10.28 -4.35
C ALA A 67 -10.15 9.47 -4.07
N VAL A 68 -11.06 9.99 -3.23
CA VAL A 68 -12.38 9.40 -2.98
C VAL A 68 -13.38 9.78 -4.08
N ALA A 69 -13.34 11.03 -4.54
CA ALA A 69 -14.18 11.51 -5.64
C ALA A 69 -13.88 10.78 -6.95
N GLU A 70 -12.61 10.41 -7.15
CA GLU A 70 -12.15 9.68 -8.34
C GLU A 70 -11.37 8.40 -7.99
N PRO A 71 -12.03 7.31 -7.55
CA PRO A 71 -11.37 6.09 -7.06
C PRO A 71 -10.48 5.35 -8.07
N GLY A 72 -10.66 5.63 -9.36
CA GLY A 72 -9.86 5.07 -10.47
C GLY A 72 -8.79 6.02 -11.02
N ASN A 73 -8.69 7.24 -10.49
CA ASN A 73 -7.71 8.22 -10.93
C ASN A 73 -6.35 7.97 -10.25
N GLU A 74 -5.39 7.45 -11.01
CA GLU A 74 -4.03 7.18 -10.53
C GLU A 74 -3.27 8.46 -10.16
N ASP A 75 -3.62 9.61 -10.76
CA ASP A 75 -2.98 10.88 -10.47
C ASP A 75 -3.44 11.44 -9.13
N ALA A 76 -4.73 11.30 -8.78
CA ALA A 76 -5.25 11.66 -7.46
C ALA A 76 -4.57 10.84 -6.35
N LEU A 77 -4.41 9.53 -6.58
CA LEU A 77 -3.65 8.67 -5.66
C LEU A 77 -2.15 8.98 -5.68
N GLY A 78 -1.61 9.41 -6.82
CA GLY A 78 -0.25 9.91 -6.97
C GLY A 78 0.01 11.14 -6.10
N ALA A 79 -0.91 12.11 -6.10
CA ALA A 79 -0.84 13.31 -5.26
C ALA A 79 -0.82 12.96 -3.77
N LEU A 80 -1.71 12.05 -3.34
CA LEU A 80 -1.72 11.54 -1.97
C LEU A 80 -0.37 10.88 -1.58
N ARG A 81 0.20 10.04 -2.45
CA ARG A 81 1.53 9.44 -2.23
C ARG A 81 2.63 10.48 -2.14
N GLN A 82 2.59 11.54 -2.94
CA GLN A 82 3.58 12.62 -2.87
C GLN A 82 3.50 13.39 -1.55
N LEU A 83 2.29 13.66 -1.03
CA LEU A 83 2.12 14.30 0.27
C LEU A 83 2.68 13.43 1.41
N ILE A 84 2.38 12.13 1.41
CA ILE A 84 2.91 11.19 2.40
C ILE A 84 4.44 11.17 2.33
N ARG A 85 5.04 11.13 1.14
CA ARG A 85 6.50 11.18 0.96
C ARG A 85 7.11 12.47 1.52
N ARG A 86 6.43 13.60 1.33
CA ARG A 86 6.85 14.89 1.88
C ARG A 86 6.77 14.90 3.40
N ALA A 87 5.71 14.34 3.99
CA ALA A 87 5.55 14.21 5.43
C ALA A 87 6.66 13.32 6.03
N LEU A 88 6.94 12.18 5.41
CA LEU A 88 8.01 11.26 5.81
C LEU A 88 9.40 11.91 5.75
N SER A 89 9.65 12.73 4.73
CA SER A 89 10.93 13.46 4.60
C SER A 89 11.14 14.51 5.72
N LYS A 90 10.06 14.98 6.35
CA LYS A 90 10.10 15.95 7.45
C LYS A 90 10.15 15.30 8.84
N ASP A 91 9.56 14.12 9.01
CA ASP A 91 9.47 13.42 10.31
C ASP A 91 9.95 11.96 10.19
N PRO A 92 11.21 11.66 10.57
CA PRO A 92 11.73 10.28 10.60
C PRO A 92 10.94 9.35 11.54
N GLY A 93 10.29 9.89 12.57
CA GLY A 93 9.44 9.12 13.48
C GLY A 93 8.14 8.65 12.83
N LEU A 94 7.64 9.39 11.82
CA LEU A 94 6.50 8.98 11.01
C LEU A 94 6.86 7.72 10.20
N GLU A 95 8.06 7.65 9.61
CA GLU A 95 8.48 6.50 8.81
C GLU A 95 8.48 5.21 9.63
N SER A 96 9.06 5.26 10.84
CA SER A 96 9.07 4.12 11.76
C SER A 96 7.67 3.68 12.16
N GLU A 97 6.76 4.65 12.40
CA GLU A 97 5.37 4.35 12.73
C GLU A 97 4.61 3.72 11.56
N LEU A 98 4.77 4.25 10.34
CA LEU A 98 4.12 3.69 9.15
C LEU A 98 4.69 2.30 8.81
N ALA A 99 6.00 2.09 9.00
CA ALA A 99 6.65 0.79 8.78
C ALA A 99 6.12 -0.27 9.76
N ALA A 100 5.87 0.09 11.01
CA ALA A 100 5.28 -0.81 12.00
C ALA A 100 3.82 -1.20 11.70
N LEU A 101 3.10 -0.36 10.94
CA LEU A 101 1.72 -0.63 10.52
C LEU A 101 1.64 -1.54 9.30
N LEU A 102 2.65 -1.50 8.42
CA LEU A 102 2.70 -2.43 7.30
C LEU A 102 2.80 -3.86 7.84
N PRO A 103 1.96 -4.79 7.35
CA PRO A 103 2.24 -6.20 7.53
C PRO A 103 3.67 -6.41 7.03
N HIS A 104 4.52 -7.01 7.86
CA HIS A 104 5.88 -7.29 7.44
C HIS A 104 5.75 -8.09 6.15
N ARG A 105 6.11 -7.49 5.00
CA ARG A 105 6.32 -8.31 3.81
C ARG A 105 7.44 -9.23 4.24
N THR A 106 7.12 -10.49 4.50
CA THR A 106 8.07 -11.56 4.22
C THR A 106 8.32 -11.53 2.72
N ALA A 107 9.01 -10.51 2.24
CA ALA A 107 9.78 -10.59 1.02
C ALA A 107 11.02 -11.40 1.39
N SER A 108 10.79 -12.68 1.68
CA SER A 108 11.81 -13.70 1.54
C SER A 108 12.45 -13.47 0.18
N VAL A 109 13.77 -13.38 0.13
CA VAL A 109 14.51 -13.45 -1.12
C VAL A 109 14.11 -14.78 -1.79
N VAL A 110 13.24 -14.71 -2.80
CA VAL A 110 12.78 -15.91 -3.51
C VAL A 110 13.66 -16.06 -4.74
N VAL A 111 14.76 -16.80 -4.56
CA VAL A 111 15.64 -17.19 -5.66
C VAL A 111 15.20 -18.57 -6.14
N ALA A 112 14.72 -18.63 -7.38
CA ALA A 112 14.61 -19.86 -8.14
C ALA A 112 15.85 -19.99 -9.02
N SER A 113 16.66 -21.02 -8.81
CA SER A 113 17.74 -21.39 -9.74
C SER A 113 17.55 -22.85 -10.15
N GLY A 114 17.61 -23.12 -11.45
CA GLY A 114 17.33 -24.43 -12.05
C GLY A 114 16.43 -24.33 -13.28
N GLU A 115 16.57 -25.28 -14.20
CA GLU A 115 15.65 -25.44 -15.33
C GLU A 115 14.26 -25.81 -14.79
N ARG A 116 13.20 -25.11 -15.21
CA ARG A 116 11.79 -25.25 -14.76
C ARG A 116 11.44 -24.68 -13.37
N SER A 117 12.28 -23.85 -12.76
CA SER A 117 11.99 -23.30 -11.43
C SER A 117 11.01 -22.12 -11.46
N ILE A 118 10.00 -22.15 -10.56
CA ILE A 118 9.08 -21.02 -10.29
C ILE A 118 9.31 -20.52 -8.87
N ALA A 119 9.57 -19.22 -8.74
CA ALA A 119 9.67 -18.51 -7.47
C ALA A 119 8.50 -17.53 -7.34
N ALA A 120 7.73 -17.63 -6.26
CA ALA A 120 6.62 -16.74 -5.97
C ALA A 120 6.74 -16.15 -4.56
N GLY A 121 6.89 -14.82 -4.49
CA GLY A 121 6.87 -14.05 -3.23
C GLY A 121 5.47 -13.63 -2.79
N GLY A 122 4.42 -14.31 -3.25
CA GLY A 122 3.02 -13.95 -3.05
C GLY A 122 2.06 -14.93 -3.73
N ASN A 123 0.78 -14.60 -3.78
CA ASN A 123 -0.22 -15.42 -4.48
C ASN A 123 -0.09 -15.27 -6.00
N ILE A 124 0.04 -16.39 -6.72
CA ILE A 124 0.26 -16.43 -8.18
C ILE A 124 -0.91 -17.05 -8.96
N GLY A 125 -1.96 -17.53 -8.28
CA GLY A 125 -3.12 -18.14 -8.92
C GLY A 125 -2.83 -19.52 -9.54
N VAL A 126 -2.39 -19.55 -10.79
CA VAL A 126 -2.04 -20.78 -11.51
C VAL A 126 -0.71 -20.59 -12.20
N ALA A 127 0.22 -21.52 -11.99
CA ALA A 127 1.49 -21.59 -12.71
C ALA A 127 1.59 -22.93 -13.46
N ILE A 128 1.80 -22.87 -14.78
CA ILE A 128 1.96 -24.04 -15.65
C ILE A 128 3.34 -23.93 -16.30
N THR A 129 4.26 -24.85 -15.94
CA THR A 129 5.64 -24.83 -16.44
C THR A 129 5.87 -25.71 -17.67
N GLY A 130 4.84 -26.43 -18.13
CA GLY A 130 4.76 -27.10 -19.42
C GLY A 130 5.91 -28.06 -19.75
N ASP A 131 5.75 -29.35 -19.46
CA ASP A 131 6.59 -30.42 -20.02
C ASP A 131 5.72 -31.45 -20.74
N GLY A 132 6.02 -31.73 -22.02
CA GLY A 132 5.54 -32.95 -22.70
C GLY A 132 4.36 -32.83 -23.68
N HIS A 133 4.46 -31.98 -24.72
CA HIS A 133 3.68 -32.19 -25.95
C HIS A 133 4.57 -32.70 -27.08
N GLY A 134 4.93 -33.99 -27.00
CA GLY A 134 5.42 -34.76 -28.14
C GLY A 134 4.89 -36.19 -28.05
N PRO A 135 4.26 -36.75 -29.09
CA PRO A 135 3.88 -38.14 -29.07
C PRO A 135 5.12 -39.04 -29.02
N VAL A 136 5.06 -40.08 -28.18
CA VAL A 136 6.02 -41.18 -28.10
C VAL A 136 6.16 -41.81 -29.48
N ARG A 137 7.37 -41.85 -30.03
CA ARG A 137 7.65 -42.61 -31.26
C ARG A 137 7.68 -44.11 -30.93
N PRO A 138 7.06 -44.98 -31.74
CA PRO A 138 7.11 -46.43 -31.56
C PRO A 138 8.51 -47.00 -31.74
#